data_AF-W4KK18-F1
#
_entry.id   AF-W4KK18-F1
#
_cell.length_a   1.000
_cell.length_b   1.000
_cell.length_c   1.000
_cell.angle_alpha   90.00
_cell.angle_beta   90.00
_cell.angle_gamma   90.00
#
_symmetry.space_group_name_H-M   'P 1'
#
loop_
_entity.id
_entity.type
_entity.pdbx_description
1 polymer ?
#
loop_
_entity_poly.entity_id
_entity_poly.type
_entity_poly.pdbx_seq_one_letter_code
_entity_poly.pdbx_strand_id
1 'polypeptide(L)' 'MEDELSIRTGETLRLLEQFEDEWCLVQRVGRADAEKGVIPRFCLKERPRVSPQRVTTSTFTFGQPWRK' A
#
# COMPACT_ATOMS: atom_id res chain seq x y z
N MET A 1 6.63 15.89 -21.72
CA MET A 1 6.11 16.49 -20.49
C MET A 1 5.07 15.50 -20.01
N GLU A 2 5.54 14.61 -19.15
CA GLU A 2 4.96 13.31 -18.79
C GLU A 2 4.18 13.46 -17.48
N ASP A 3 3.46 14.58 -17.34
CA ASP A 3 3.25 15.15 -16.01
C ASP A 3 2.00 14.63 -15.31
N GLU A 4 1.15 13.83 -15.97
CA GLU A 4 -0.03 13.24 -15.33
C GLU A 4 -0.40 11.90 -15.96
N LEU A 5 -0.25 10.79 -15.21
CA LEU A 5 -0.74 9.48 -15.67
C LEU A 5 -2.21 9.32 -15.28
N SER A 6 -3.11 9.35 -16.25
CA SER A 6 -4.52 9.02 -16.02
C SER A 6 -4.66 7.54 -15.70
N ILE A 7 -5.09 7.19 -14.49
CA ILE A 7 -5.25 5.81 -14.01
C ILE A 7 -6.70 5.53 -13.65
N ARG A 8 -7.14 4.28 -13.78
CA ARG A 8 -8.47 3.85 -13.34
C ARG A 8 -8.41 3.06 -12.03
N THR A 9 -9.46 3.18 -11.23
CA THR A 9 -9.61 2.39 -10.00
C THR A 9 -9.60 0.90 -10.33
N GLY A 10 -8.69 0.16 -9.69
CA GLY A 10 -8.45 -1.27 -9.95
C GLY A 10 -7.32 -1.57 -10.92
N GLU A 11 -6.66 -0.56 -11.52
CA GLU A 11 -5.43 -0.80 -12.28
C GLU A 11 -4.26 -1.15 -11.36
N THR A 12 -3.42 -2.07 -11.83
CA THR A 12 -2.16 -2.40 -11.16
C THR A 12 -1.05 -1.57 -11.78
N LEU A 13 -0.33 -0.83 -10.95
CA LEU A 13 0.77 0.02 -11.38
C LEU A 13 2.02 -0.36 -10.62
N ARG A 14 3.16 -0.24 -11.29
CA ARG A 14 4.46 -0.40 -10.66
C ARG A 14 4.94 0.96 -10.20
N LEU A 15 5.09 1.12 -8.89
CA LEU A 15 5.75 2.28 -8.31
C LEU A 15 7.23 2.24 -8.64
N LEU A 16 7.72 3.28 -9.32
CA LEU A 16 9.12 3.45 -9.68
C LEU A 16 9.83 4.31 -8.63
N GLU A 17 9.25 5.46 -8.29
CA GLU A 17 9.85 6.43 -7.37
C GLU A 17 8.78 7.17 -6.57
N GLN A 18 9.11 7.55 -5.33
CA GLN A 18 8.27 8.41 -4.49
C GLN A 18 9.04 9.70 -4.24
N PHE A 19 8.40 10.83 -4.54
CA PHE A 19 8.93 12.15 -4.30
C PHE A 19 8.57 12.64 -2.89
N GLU A 20 9.29 13.66 -2.42
CA GLU A 20 9.06 14.26 -1.09
C GLU A 20 7.75 15.06 -1.02
N ASP A 21 7.26 15.56 -2.15
CA ASP A 21 6.00 16.30 -2.30
C ASP A 21 4.74 15.40 -2.36
N GLU A 22 4.83 14.15 -1.90
CA GLU A 22 3.72 13.17 -1.93
C GLU A 22 3.29 12.72 -3.34
N TRP A 23 4.09 12.99 -4.36
CA TRP A 23 3.91 12.46 -5.71
C TRP A 23 4.64 11.14 -5.89
N CYS A 24 4.12 10.29 -6.77
CA CYS A 24 4.64 8.96 -7.04
C CYS A 24 4.77 8.75 -8.54
N LEU A 25 5.99 8.49 -9.03
CA LEU A 25 6.23 8.07 -10.40
C LEU A 25 5.86 6.60 -10.54
N VAL A 26 4.92 6.31 -11.43
CA VAL A 26 4.39 4.97 -11.65
C VAL A 26 4.45 4.59 -13.14
N GLN A 27 4.49 3.30 -13.41
CA GLN A 27 4.42 2.72 -14.74
C GLN A 27 3.34 1.65 -14.81
N ARG A 28 2.53 1.66 -15.88
CA ARG A 28 1.49 0.64 -16.08
C ARG A 28 2.14 -0.74 -16.29
N VAL A 29 1.60 -1.77 -15.66
CA VAL A 29 2.04 -3.16 -15.89
C VAL A 29 1.22 -3.79 -17.00
N GLY A 30 1.86 -4.47 -17.94
CA GLY A 30 1.18 -5.19 -19.03
C GLY A 30 1.83 -5.08 -20.40
N ARG A 31 2.68 -4.07 -20.63
CA ARG A 31 3.53 -3.95 -21.82
C ARG A 31 4.90 -3.40 -21.44
N ALA A 32 5.95 -3.78 -22.16
CA ALA A 32 7.29 -3.23 -21.93
C ALA A 32 7.39 -1.74 -22.30
N ASP A 33 6.60 -1.31 -23.29
CA ASP A 33 6.49 0.09 -23.74
C ASP A 33 5.26 0.79 -23.12
N ALA A 34 5.00 0.48 -21.85
CA ALA A 34 3.84 1.03 -21.15
C ALA A 34 4.09 2.49 -20.73
N GLU A 35 3.03 3.29 -20.83
CA GLU A 35 3.02 4.70 -20.41
C GLU A 35 3.39 4.83 -18.93
N LYS A 36 4.25 5.81 -18.67
CA LYS A 36 4.75 6.19 -17.34
C LYS A 36 4.31 7.62 -17.05
N GLY A 37 4.10 7.92 -15.77
CA GLY A 37 3.81 9.28 -15.34
C GLY A 37 3.60 9.34 -13.83
N VAL A 38 3.36 10.55 -13.34
CA VAL A 38 3.23 10.80 -11.91
C VAL A 38 1.76 10.79 -11.49
N ILE A 39 1.52 10.29 -10.28
CA ILE A 39 0.21 10.32 -9.62
C ILE A 39 0.38 10.72 -8.15
N PRO A 40 -0.63 11.34 -7.52
CA PRO A 40 -0.60 11.61 -6.08
C PRO A 40 -0.58 10.32 -5.26
N ARG A 41 0.08 10.33 -4.10
CA ARG A 41 0.14 9.20 -3.15
C ARG A 41 -1.24 8.70 -2.72
N PHE A 42 -2.25 9.59 -2.64
CA PHE A 42 -3.64 9.21 -2.33
C PHE A 42 -4.24 8.21 -3.33
N CYS A 43 -3.84 8.25 -4.60
CA CYS A 43 -4.34 7.33 -5.62
C CYS A 43 -3.78 5.91 -5.44
N LEU A 44 -2.69 5.75 -4.67
CA LEU A 44 -2.08 4.47 -4.36
C LEU A 44 -2.58 3.97 -3.01
N LYS A 45 -3.18 2.78 -3.01
CA LYS A 45 -3.47 2.05 -1.79
C LYS A 45 -2.34 1.06 -1.54
N GLU A 46 -1.44 1.36 -0.59
CA GLU A 46 -0.51 0.36 -0.08
C GLU A 46 -1.34 -0.81 0.46
N ARG A 47 -1.31 -1.94 -0.25
CA ARG A 47 -1.87 -3.18 0.28
C ARG A 47 -0.89 -3.60 1.37
N PRO A 48 -1.27 -3.58 2.65
CA PRO A 48 -0.35 -3.95 3.71
C PRO A 48 0.19 -5.34 3.38
N ARG A 49 1.49 -5.40 3.13
CA ARG A 49 2.19 -6.66 3.00
C ARG A 49 2.03 -7.30 4.37
N VAL A 50 1.23 -8.36 4.44
CA VAL A 50 1.08 -9.17 5.66
C VAL A 50 2.46 -9.76 5.98
N SER A 51 3.30 -8.98 6.63
CA SER A 51 4.40 -9.54 7.41
C SER A 51 3.72 -10.40 8.47
N PRO A 52 4.10 -11.68 8.64
CA PRO A 52 3.59 -12.49 9.73
C PRO A 52 4.19 -11.92 11.01
N GLN A 53 3.62 -10.83 11.52
CA GLN A 53 3.85 -10.40 12.88
C GLN A 53 3.22 -11.46 13.76
N ARG A 54 4.09 -12.39 14.17
CA ARG A 54 3.90 -13.38 15.21
C ARG A 54 3.07 -12.75 16.33
N VAL A 55 1.80 -13.13 16.38
CA VAL A 55 0.95 -12.86 17.53
C VAL A 55 1.59 -13.56 18.72
N THR A 56 2.34 -12.82 19.52
CA THR A 56 2.76 -13.28 20.84
C THR A 56 1.51 -13.21 21.70
N THR A 57 0.71 -14.27 21.67
CA THR A 57 -0.44 -14.45 22.55
C THR A 57 0.09 -14.65 23.97
N SER A 58 0.46 -13.55 24.62
CA SER A 58 0.58 -13.51 26.08
C SER A 58 -0.84 -13.65 26.62
N THR A 59 -1.22 -14.88 26.94
CA THR A 59 -2.37 -15.20 27.79
C THR A 59 -2.19 -14.55 29.16
N PHE A 60 -2.52 -13.27 29.28
CA PHE A 60 -2.79 -12.63 30.55
C PHE A 60 -4.26 -12.89 30.89
N THR A 61 -4.53 -14.00 31.58
CA THR A 61 -5.82 -14.22 32.22
C THR A 61 -5.77 -13.54 33.58
N PHE A 62 -6.18 -12.28 33.60
CA PHE A 62 -6.34 -11.48 34.80
C PHE A 62 -7.52 -12.01 35.62
N GLY A 63 -7.27 -12.38 36.87
CA GLY A 63 -8.17 -12.24 38.03
C GLY A 63 -9.60 -12.80 37.95
N GLN A 64 -9.88 -13.79 38.81
CA GLN A 64 -11.22 -14.25 39.23
C GLN A 64 -12.17 -13.09 39.62
N PRO A 65 -13.50 -13.34 39.72
CA PRO A 65 -14.05 -13.42 41.07
C PRO A 65 -15.17 -14.46 41.31
N TRP A 66 -15.01 -15.21 42.40
CA TRP A 66 -16.01 -15.75 43.36
C TRP A 66 -17.38 -16.22 42.85
N ARG A 67 -17.66 -17.53 43.00
CA ARG A 67 -19.02 -18.04 43.22
C ARG A 67 -19.08 -18.95 44.45
N LYS A 68 -19.97 -18.55 45.35
CA LYS A 68 -20.43 -19.20 46.59
C LYS A 68 -20.84 -20.66 46.41
#